data_AF-V5IAC9-F1
#
_entry.id   AF-V5IAC9-F1
#
_cell.length_a   1.000
_cell.length_b   1.000
_cell.length_c   1.000
_cell.angle_alpha   90.00
_cell.angle_beta   90.00
_cell.angle_gamma   90.00
#
_symmetry.space_group_name_H-M   'P 1'
#
loop_
_entity.id
_entity.type
_entity.pdbx_description
1 polymer ?
#
loop_
_entity_poly.entity_id
_entity_poly.type
_entity_poly.pdbx_seq_one_letter_code
_entity_poly.pdbx_strand_id
1 'polypeptide(L)'
;MADISGGDSDQIPAHLIPSPIITKRNRSASTSERILKSKPLYGNIKIFCREKGHGFITPEDGADDIFVHVSDIEDEFVPMPGDRVKYNLCPIPPKFEKFQAVHVHIVNLKPGIHKKWVCYNY
;
A
#
# COMPACT_ATOMS: atom_id res chain seq x y z
N MET A 1 39.85 -11.28 11.89
CA MET A 1 38.65 -11.65 12.66
C MET A 1 37.43 -11.44 11.78
N ALA A 2 36.58 -12.46 11.64
CA ALA A 2 35.28 -12.35 10.99
C ALA A 2 34.26 -11.82 12.00
N ASP A 3 33.34 -10.95 11.56
CA ASP A 3 32.00 -10.87 12.15
C ASP A 3 30.98 -10.79 11.03
N ILE A 4 30.09 -11.79 11.03
CA ILE A 4 28.93 -11.95 10.17
C ILE A 4 27.77 -11.32 10.93
N SER A 5 27.25 -10.20 10.44
CA SER A 5 26.03 -9.61 11.01
C SER A 5 25.07 -9.15 9.90
N GLY A 6 24.19 -10.10 9.53
CA GLY A 6 22.78 -9.89 9.19
C GLY A 6 22.44 -8.92 8.05
N GLY A 7 22.21 -9.47 6.86
CA GLY A 7 21.42 -8.78 5.84
C GLY A 7 19.97 -8.61 6.32
N ASP A 8 19.60 -7.38 6.66
CA ASP A 8 18.20 -6.96 6.88
C ASP A 8 17.75 -6.14 5.65
N SER A 9 17.62 -6.83 4.52
CA SER A 9 17.30 -6.23 3.21
C SER A 9 15.79 -6.00 2.99
N ASP A 10 14.95 -6.19 4.01
CA ASP A 10 13.50 -5.98 3.96
C ASP A 10 13.07 -4.62 4.53
N GLN A 11 14.00 -3.68 4.70
CA GLN A 11 13.66 -2.33 5.13
C GLN A 11 13.34 -1.44 3.94
N ILE A 12 12.06 -1.05 3.78
CA ILE A 12 11.70 0.14 3.01
C ILE A 12 12.52 1.31 3.57
N PRO A 13 13.37 1.95 2.75
CA PRO A 13 14.10 3.12 3.19
C PRO A 13 13.12 4.23 3.56
N ALA A 14 13.28 4.83 4.75
CA ALA A 14 12.39 5.91 5.21
C ALA A 14 12.32 7.09 4.23
N HIS A 15 13.33 7.28 3.37
CA HIS A 15 13.35 8.31 2.33
C HIS A 15 12.32 8.09 1.20
N LEU A 16 11.79 6.87 1.04
CA LEU A 16 10.74 6.57 0.06
C LEU A 16 9.34 6.87 0.60
N ILE A 17 9.18 7.05 1.92
CA ILE A 17 7.89 7.34 2.54
C ILE A 17 7.55 8.82 2.29
N PRO A 18 6.42 9.13 1.65
CA PRO A 18 6.03 10.51 1.38
C PRO A 18 5.55 11.21 2.67
N SER A 19 6.15 12.36 2.98
CA SER A 19 5.65 13.31 3.97
C SER A 19 4.89 14.43 3.26
N PRO A 20 3.62 14.74 3.63
CA PRO A 20 2.80 14.13 4.67
C PRO A 20 2.05 12.85 4.23
N ILE A 21 1.88 11.90 5.15
CA ILE A 21 1.09 10.68 4.91
C ILE A 21 -0.40 11.02 5.04
N ILE A 22 -1.10 11.14 3.90
CA ILE A 22 -2.54 11.47 3.88
C ILE A 22 -3.38 10.21 4.09
N THR A 23 -3.38 9.68 5.31
CA THR A 23 -4.25 8.54 5.65
C THR A 23 -5.73 8.87 5.48
N LYS A 24 -6.59 7.84 5.36
CA LYS A 24 -8.07 7.96 5.30
C LYS A 24 -8.68 8.99 6.26
N ARG A 25 -8.14 9.14 7.49
CA ARG A 25 -8.64 10.10 8.50
C ARG A 25 -8.31 11.56 8.21
N ASN A 26 -7.36 11.84 7.33
CA ASN A 26 -6.89 13.19 7.02
C ASN A 26 -7.08 13.56 5.54
N ARG A 27 -7.84 12.75 4.78
CA ARG A 27 -8.23 13.08 3.41
C ARG A 27 -9.38 14.09 3.43
N SER A 28 -9.19 15.24 2.79
CA SER A 28 -10.27 16.22 2.58
C SER A 28 -11.37 15.63 1.70
N ALA A 29 -12.62 16.03 1.94
CA ALA A 29 -13.81 15.54 1.21
C ALA A 29 -13.64 15.65 -0.32
N SER A 30 -13.06 16.76 -0.79
CA SER A 30 -12.81 17.00 -2.22
C SER A 30 -11.81 16.02 -2.83
N THR A 31 -10.86 15.52 -2.04
CA THR A 31 -9.90 14.50 -2.49
C THR A 31 -10.61 13.14 -2.61
N SER A 32 -11.42 12.76 -1.62
CA SER A 32 -12.23 11.53 -1.71
C SER A 32 -13.21 11.54 -2.88
N GLU A 33 -13.85 12.67 -3.18
CA GLU A 33 -14.73 12.78 -4.35
C GLU A 33 -13.97 12.56 -5.67
N ARG A 34 -12.76 13.11 -5.80
CA ARG A 34 -11.90 12.88 -6.96
C ARG A 34 -11.50 11.42 -7.09
N ILE A 35 -11.17 10.77 -5.97
CA ILE A 35 -10.84 9.34 -5.94
C ILE A 35 -12.04 8.49 -6.40
N LEU A 36 -13.25 8.81 -5.92
CA LEU A 36 -14.48 8.10 -6.30
C LEU A 36 -14.84 8.32 -7.77
N LYS A 37 -14.56 9.51 -8.30
CA LYS A 37 -14.75 9.83 -9.73
C LYS A 37 -13.68 9.18 -10.63
N SER A 38 -12.51 8.89 -10.08
CA SER A 38 -11.41 8.24 -10.79
C SER A 38 -11.68 6.75 -11.06
N LYS A 39 -11.10 6.25 -12.16
CA LYS A 39 -11.20 4.84 -12.53
C LYS A 39 -10.40 3.98 -11.52
N PRO A 40 -10.97 2.88 -11.00
CA PRO A 40 -10.20 1.94 -10.20
C PRO A 40 -9.11 1.30 -11.06
N LEU A 41 -7.91 1.25 -10.53
CA LEU A 41 -6.76 0.62 -11.14
C LEU A 41 -6.48 -0.73 -10.48
N TYR A 42 -5.63 -1.49 -11.16
CA TYR A 42 -5.18 -2.79 -10.71
C TYR A 42 -3.65 -2.79 -10.70
N GLY A 43 -3.08 -3.58 -9.79
CA GLY A 43 -1.65 -3.74 -9.70
C GLY A 43 -1.29 -4.89 -8.79
N ASN A 44 0.02 -5.12 -8.68
CA ASN A 44 0.58 -6.19 -7.89
C ASN A 44 1.32 -5.60 -6.70
N ILE A 45 1.11 -6.20 -5.53
CA ILE A 45 1.89 -5.81 -4.34
C ILE A 45 3.35 -6.13 -4.61
N LYS A 46 4.20 -5.11 -4.59
CA LYS A 46 5.65 -5.30 -4.74
C LYS A 46 6.23 -5.75 -3.42
N ILE A 47 5.96 -4.97 -2.37
CA ILE A 47 6.46 -5.21 -1.03
C ILE A 47 5.43 -4.66 -0.03
N PHE A 48 5.19 -5.39 1.05
CA PHE A 48 4.30 -4.94 2.12
C PHE A 48 4.85 -5.37 3.48
N CYS A 49 5.06 -4.41 4.37
CA CYS A 49 5.54 -4.65 5.72
C CYS A 49 4.41 -4.44 6.73
N ARG A 50 3.83 -5.53 7.24
CA ARG A 50 2.77 -5.45 8.28
C ARG A 50 3.23 -4.72 9.54
N GLU A 51 4.49 -4.90 9.92
CA GLU A 51 5.06 -4.36 11.15
C GLU A 51 5.23 -2.85 11.08
N LYS A 52 5.63 -2.35 9.91
CA LYS A 52 5.72 -0.91 9.64
C LYS A 52 4.40 -0.28 9.16
N GLY A 53 3.40 -1.09 8.79
CA GLY A 53 2.08 -0.64 8.35
C GLY A 53 2.04 0.02 6.98
N HIS A 54 3.03 -0.19 6.12
CA HIS A 54 3.08 0.40 4.78
C HIS A 54 3.72 -0.53 3.75
N GLY A 55 3.49 -0.23 2.48
CA GLY A 55 4.02 -0.99 1.36
C GLY A 55 3.99 -0.22 0.06
N PHE A 56 4.34 -0.92 -1.02
CA PHE A 56 4.33 -0.42 -2.39
C PHE A 56 3.59 -1.37 -3.31
N ILE A 57 2.81 -0.79 -4.20
CA ILE A 57 2.06 -1.49 -5.25
C ILE A 57 2.65 -1.08 -6.59
N THR A 58 3.02 -2.06 -7.40
CA THR A 58 3.41 -1.83 -8.79
C THR A 58 2.15 -1.89 -9.65
N PRO A 59 1.74 -0.77 -10.28
CA PRO A 59 0.59 -0.75 -11.18
C PRO A 59 0.83 -1.64 -12.40
N GLU A 60 -0.23 -2.26 -12.93
CA GLU A 60 -0.12 -3.00 -14.19
C GLU A 60 0.09 -2.09 -15.42
N ASP A 61 -0.18 -0.79 -15.25
CA ASP A 61 0.03 0.27 -16.26
C ASP A 61 1.52 0.60 -16.48
N GLY A 62 2.42 0.11 -15.61
CA GLY A 62 3.86 0.39 -15.68
C GLY A 62 4.28 1.77 -15.16
N ALA A 63 3.37 2.50 -14.50
CA ALA A 63 3.67 3.73 -13.77
C ALA A 63 4.55 3.47 -12.53
N ASP A 64 4.99 4.56 -11.88
CA ASP A 64 5.79 4.50 -10.65
C ASP A 64 5.12 3.68 -9.54
N ASP A 65 5.95 3.12 -8.66
CA ASP A 65 5.46 2.37 -7.49
C ASP A 65 4.61 3.27 -6.58
N ILE A 66 3.39 2.81 -6.31
CA ILE A 66 2.40 3.58 -5.55
C ILE A 66 2.51 3.20 -4.08
N PHE A 67 2.60 4.21 -3.23
CA PHE A 67 2.65 4.01 -1.79
C PHE A 67 1.28 3.58 -1.27
N VAL A 68 1.23 2.52 -0.46
CA VAL A 68 0.02 2.06 0.23
C VAL A 68 0.25 2.02 1.74
N HIS A 69 -0.75 2.46 2.49
CA HIS A 69 -0.75 2.36 3.94
C HIS A 69 -1.75 1.31 4.40
N VAL A 70 -1.46 0.63 5.51
CA VAL A 70 -2.31 -0.46 6.03
C VAL A 70 -3.73 -0.01 6.32
N SER A 71 -3.90 1.24 6.78
CA SER A 71 -5.23 1.81 7.06
C SER A 71 -6.08 2.07 5.81
N ASP A 72 -5.48 1.98 4.62
CA ASP A 72 -6.17 2.17 3.33
C ASP A 72 -6.55 0.83 2.68
N ILE A 73 -6.12 -0.29 3.27
CA ILE A 73 -6.53 -1.64 2.90
C ILE A 73 -7.85 -1.94 3.61
N GLU A 74 -8.88 -2.24 2.85
CA GLU A 74 -10.23 -2.54 3.37
C GLU A 74 -10.50 -4.06 3.45
N ASP A 75 -9.49 -4.88 3.16
CA ASP A 75 -9.57 -6.33 3.14
C ASP A 75 -9.22 -6.99 4.49
N GLU A 76 -9.77 -8.19 4.70
CA GLU A 76 -9.49 -9.03 5.88
C GLU A 76 -8.14 -9.74 5.82
N PHE A 77 -7.50 -9.77 4.64
CA PHE A 77 -6.23 -10.45 4.41
C PHE A 77 -5.07 -9.45 4.37
N VAL A 78 -3.92 -9.90 4.88
CA VAL A 78 -2.66 -9.17 4.77
C VAL A 78 -2.14 -9.35 3.34
N PRO A 79 -2.01 -8.28 2.54
CA PRO A 79 -1.52 -8.40 1.18
C PRO A 79 -0.09 -8.94 1.17
N MET A 80 0.15 -9.92 0.32
CA MET A 80 1.47 -10.50 0.10
C MET A 80 2.08 -10.04 -1.23
N PRO A 81 3.42 -9.96 -1.32
CA PRO A 81 4.09 -9.64 -2.57
C PRO A 81 3.67 -10.62 -3.68
N GLY A 82 3.21 -10.07 -4.80
CA GLY A 82 2.68 -10.80 -5.95
C GLY A 82 1.14 -10.90 -6.00
N ASP A 83 0.42 -10.55 -4.94
CA ASP A 83 -1.04 -10.51 -4.98
C ASP A 83 -1.54 -9.40 -5.89
N ARG A 84 -2.62 -9.70 -6.62
CA ARG A 84 -3.28 -8.69 -7.45
C ARG A 84 -4.34 -7.98 -6.64
N VAL A 85 -4.21 -6.67 -6.56
CA VAL A 85 -5.08 -5.79 -5.80
C VAL A 85 -5.69 -4.73 -6.71
N LYS A 86 -6.90 -4.33 -6.38
CA LYS A 86 -7.63 -3.20 -6.96
C LYS A 86 -7.53 -2.03 -5.99
N TYR A 87 -7.22 -0.85 -6.50
CA TYR A 87 -7.09 0.36 -5.69
C TYR A 87 -7.40 1.60 -6.53
N ASN A 88 -7.59 2.73 -5.87
CA ASN A 88 -7.72 4.02 -6.53
C ASN A 88 -6.50 4.89 -6.24
N LEU A 89 -6.14 5.75 -7.19
CA LEU A 89 -5.05 6.71 -7.01
C LEU A 89 -5.56 7.96 -6.31
N CYS A 90 -4.92 8.28 -5.18
CA CYS A 90 -5.06 9.54 -4.50
C CYS A 90 -3.77 10.35 -4.71
N PRO A 91 -3.78 11.48 -5.42
CA PRO A 91 -2.60 12.31 -5.52
C PRO A 91 -2.38 13.08 -4.21
N ILE A 92 -1.12 13.16 -3.77
CA ILE A 92 -0.74 13.76 -2.49
C ILE A 92 -0.42 15.27 -2.69
N PRO A 93 -1.25 16.21 -2.21
CA PRO A 93 -0.89 17.64 -2.14
C PRO A 93 0.33 17.87 -1.23
N PRO A 94 1.14 18.94 -1.44
CA PRO A 94 0.91 20.12 -2.30
C PRO A 94 1.49 20.02 -3.72
N LYS A 95 2.40 19.08 -3.98
CA LYS A 95 3.09 18.95 -5.28
C LYS A 95 2.39 18.01 -6.28
N PHE A 96 1.45 17.17 -5.82
CA PHE A 96 0.73 16.18 -6.66
C PHE A 96 1.64 15.24 -7.47
N GLU A 97 2.90 15.11 -7.05
CA GLU A 97 3.94 14.32 -7.75
C GLU A 97 3.91 12.84 -7.34
N LYS A 98 3.42 12.56 -6.12
CA LYS A 98 3.31 11.21 -5.58
C LYS A 98 1.85 10.80 -5.48
N PHE A 99 1.59 9.53 -5.76
CA PHE A 99 0.29 8.92 -5.61
C PHE A 99 0.28 7.95 -4.43
N GLN A 100 -0.85 7.91 -3.74
CA GLN A 100 -1.16 6.96 -2.70
C GLN A 100 -2.30 6.06 -3.15
N ALA A 101 -2.15 4.76 -2.93
CA ALA A 101 -3.21 3.79 -3.15
C ALA A 101 -4.19 3.85 -1.98
N VAL A 102 -5.47 4.04 -2.33
CA VAL A 102 -6.58 4.10 -1.38
C VAL A 102 -7.68 3.14 -1.82
N HIS A 103 -8.53 2.71 -0.88
CA HIS A 103 -9.59 1.73 -1.15
C HIS A 103 -9.02 0.43 -1.74
N VAL A 104 -7.99 -0.09 -1.09
CA VAL A 104 -7.26 -1.25 -1.60
C VAL A 104 -8.04 -2.52 -1.26
N HIS A 105 -8.39 -3.25 -2.32
CA HIS A 105 -9.10 -4.51 -2.28
C HIS A 105 -8.31 -5.63 -2.95
N ILE A 106 -8.22 -6.81 -2.35
CA ILE A 106 -7.49 -7.94 -2.91
C ILE A 106 -8.42 -8.69 -3.88
N VAL A 107 -8.10 -8.66 -5.18
CA VAL A 107 -8.93 -9.28 -6.23
C VAL A 107 -8.47 -10.70 -6.52
N ASN A 108 -7.15 -10.92 -6.56
CA ASN A 108 -6.59 -12.24 -6.80
C ASN A 108 -5.55 -12.56 -5.74
N LEU A 109 -6.00 -13.32 -4.75
CA LEU A 109 -5.14 -13.96 -3.76
C LEU A 109 -4.26 -14.99 -4.47
N LYS A 110 -2.95 -14.87 -4.35
CA LYS A 110 -2.04 -15.94 -4.78
C LYS A 110 -2.45 -17.24 -4.08
N PRO A 111 -2.58 -18.39 -4.76
CA PRO A 111 -2.89 -19.65 -4.08
C PRO A 111 -1.75 -19.98 -3.11
N GLY A 112 -1.97 -19.72 -1.82
CA GLY A 112 -0.96 -19.71 -0.78
C GLY A 112 -1.57 -19.33 0.56
N ILE A 113 -0.81 -19.51 1.65
CA ILE A 113 -1.28 -19.22 3.01
C ILE A 113 -1.29 -17.70 3.23
N HIS A 114 -2.45 -17.07 3.01
CA HIS A 114 -2.69 -15.67 3.38
C HIS A 114 -2.95 -15.55 4.87
N LYS A 115 -2.23 -14.63 5.53
CA LYS A 115 -2.52 -14.29 6.92
C LYS A 115 -3.72 -13.34 6.92
N LYS A 116 -4.76 -13.64 7.70
CA LYS A 116 -5.81 -12.67 7.99
C LYS A 116 -5.31 -11.65 9.01
N TRP A 117 -5.85 -10.44 8.96
CA TRP A 117 -5.77 -9.52 10.10
C TRP A 117 -6.49 -10.22 11.26
N VAL A 118 -5.73 -10.70 12.24
CA VAL A 118 -6.30 -11.22 13.48
C VAL A 118 -6.91 -10.05 14.24
N CYS A 119 -8.17 -9.72 13.92
CA CYS A 119 -9.00 -8.92 14.80
C CYS A 119 -9.28 -9.77 16.05
N TYR A 120 -8.43 -9.63 17.07
CA TYR A 120 -8.81 -9.99 18.43
C TYR A 120 -9.90 -9.00 18.86
N ASN A 121 -11.15 -9.31 18.49
CA ASN A 121 -12.29 -8.76 19.23
C ASN A 121 -12.25 -9.44 20.59
N TYR A 122 -12.04 -8.64 21.65
CA TYR A 122 -12.26 -9.02 23.03
C TYR A 122 -13.52 -8.32 23.52
#